data_AF-A0A250YKJ3-F1
#
_entry.id   AF-A0A250YKJ3-F1
#
_cell.length_a   1.000
_cell.length_b   1.000
_cell.length_c   1.000
_cell.angle_alpha   90.00
_cell.angle_beta   90.00
_cell.angle_gamma   90.00
#
_symmetry.space_group_name_H-M   'P 1'
#
loop_
_entity.id
_entity.type
_entity.pdbx_description
1 polymer ?
#
loop_
_entity_poly.entity_id
_entity_poly.type
_entity_poly.pdbx_seq_one_letter_code
_entity_poly.pdbx_strand_id
1 'polypeptide(L)'
;MAEELFSSHSDLDSDSELDRAVTQISVDLVDDYPASDPRWAESVPEEAPGLSNTSLIILHQLEDKMKAHCLLVDFLHKVGLFGRLGTSPVRGTPMATRLLLCEHAEKLSAAIALKNHHSRLPDLVNTAILIALNKRECEIPASLTPADVFFREVSQVDSICECLLEHEEQTLRDMALDSIEWAEVAITVNTVLKDMLQAASYYRQNRNSMYRREEPLGREPEYIPWTATSGPAGIRTAIMHQHGIILKTVYPQADSNLRNVITEQLVALIDCFLDGYVSQLKSLDKSSDQERYSNLEAEYLQKRSDLLSPLLTLGQYPWAASLAEKYCDFDILVQMCEQTDNQARLQRYMTQFADQNFSDFLFRWYLEKGKRGKLLSQPISQHEQLANFLQAHEHLSWLHEINSQELEKAHVTLLGLANTETRYFAKKKTLLGLSKLAALASDLSEDVLQEKIEVMAEQERFLLHQETLPEQLLAEKQLSLSAMPVLTAPRLISLYICEENRRASEYDFKKALDLLEYIDEEEDVNINDLKLEILCRALQRDHWSSSDGKDDPIEVSKDSVFVKILQKLLKDGIQLREYLPEVQDLLQADQLGSLKSNPYFEFVLKANYEYYVQGQI
;
A
#
# COMPACT_ATOMS: atom_id res chain seq x y z
N MET A 1 12.13 -55.52 -25.00
CA MET A 1 11.45 -54.98 -26.19
C MET A 1 11.18 -53.47 -26.10
N ALA A 2 10.47 -52.93 -25.10
CA ALA A 2 10.32 -51.46 -24.97
C ALA A 2 11.59 -50.75 -24.45
N GLU A 3 12.32 -51.37 -23.51
CA GLU A 3 13.63 -50.87 -23.01
C GLU A 3 14.76 -50.89 -24.05
N GLU A 4 14.63 -51.70 -25.13
CA GLU A 4 15.60 -51.74 -26.24
C GLU A 4 15.34 -50.65 -27.29
N LEU A 5 14.11 -50.15 -27.41
CA LEU A 5 13.73 -49.08 -28.34
C LEU A 5 13.95 -47.69 -27.75
N PHE A 6 13.87 -47.56 -26.42
CA PHE A 6 14.04 -46.29 -25.69
C PHE A 6 15.19 -46.42 -24.69
N SER A 7 16.42 -46.46 -25.19
CA SER A 7 17.61 -46.53 -24.32
C SER A 7 17.70 -45.31 -23.38
N SER A 8 18.23 -45.51 -22.18
CA SER A 8 18.43 -44.50 -21.14
C SER A 8 19.54 -43.48 -21.44
N HIS A 9 20.17 -43.54 -22.62
CA HIS A 9 21.38 -42.79 -22.97
C HIS A 9 21.34 -42.13 -24.36
N SER A 10 20.18 -41.81 -24.91
CA SER A 10 20.11 -41.06 -26.17
C SER A 10 20.12 -39.54 -25.93
N ASP A 11 20.87 -38.82 -26.77
CA ASP A 11 21.26 -37.41 -26.67
C ASP A 11 20.11 -36.41 -26.44
N LEU A 12 20.43 -35.21 -25.93
CA LEU A 12 19.51 -34.07 -25.72
C LEU A 12 18.63 -33.74 -26.95
N ASP A 13 19.12 -34.01 -28.16
CA ASP A 13 18.37 -33.82 -29.42
C ASP A 13 17.22 -34.85 -29.55
N SER A 14 17.41 -36.08 -29.07
CA SER A 14 16.39 -37.14 -29.09
C SER A 14 15.22 -36.86 -28.14
N ASP A 15 15.45 -36.12 -27.06
CA ASP A 15 14.39 -35.71 -26.14
C ASP A 15 13.50 -34.61 -26.75
N SER A 16 14.05 -33.73 -27.60
CA SER A 16 13.27 -32.72 -28.34
C SER A 16 12.41 -33.33 -29.45
N GLU A 17 12.89 -34.39 -30.11
CA GLU A 17 12.12 -35.14 -31.09
C GLU A 17 11.04 -36.00 -30.43
N LEU A 18 11.33 -36.56 -29.25
CA LEU A 18 10.36 -37.26 -28.41
C LEU A 18 9.24 -36.32 -27.98
N ASP A 19 9.58 -35.12 -27.49
CA ASP A 19 8.60 -34.09 -27.14
C ASP A 19 7.71 -33.77 -28.35
N ARG A 20 8.30 -33.50 -29.52
CA ARG A 20 7.54 -33.21 -30.75
C ARG A 20 6.62 -34.37 -31.15
N ALA A 21 7.11 -35.61 -31.12
CA ALA A 21 6.32 -36.79 -31.46
C ALA A 21 5.15 -36.99 -30.49
N VAL A 22 5.39 -36.85 -29.18
CA VAL A 22 4.34 -36.95 -28.16
C VAL A 22 3.32 -35.83 -28.31
N THR A 23 3.75 -34.60 -28.59
CA THR A 23 2.81 -33.50 -28.87
C THR A 23 1.96 -33.77 -30.10
N GLN A 24 2.56 -34.23 -31.20
CA GLN A 24 1.83 -34.51 -32.44
C GLN A 24 0.81 -35.62 -32.23
N ILE A 25 1.21 -36.74 -31.60
CA ILE A 25 0.30 -37.84 -31.28
C ILE A 25 -0.86 -37.36 -30.41
N SER A 26 -0.59 -36.46 -29.45
CA SER A 26 -1.66 -35.93 -28.58
C SER A 26 -2.62 -35.02 -29.34
N VAL A 27 -2.14 -34.20 -30.28
CA VAL A 27 -2.98 -33.35 -31.14
C VAL A 27 -3.80 -34.21 -32.09
N ASP A 28 -3.16 -35.17 -32.76
CA ASP A 28 -3.82 -36.09 -33.68
C ASP A 28 -4.91 -36.90 -32.98
N LEU A 29 -4.70 -37.28 -31.72
CA LEU A 29 -5.70 -38.00 -30.93
C LEU A 29 -6.89 -37.13 -30.50
N VAL A 30 -6.63 -35.86 -30.18
CA VAL A 30 -7.66 -34.89 -29.77
C VAL A 30 -8.48 -34.45 -30.99
N ASP A 31 -7.83 -34.27 -32.13
CA ASP A 31 -8.42 -33.82 -33.39
C ASP A 31 -8.80 -34.97 -34.34
N ASP A 32 -8.78 -36.21 -33.84
CA ASP A 32 -9.01 -37.43 -34.65
C ASP A 32 -10.37 -37.42 -35.37
N TYR A 33 -10.35 -38.00 -36.56
CA TYR A 33 -11.55 -38.18 -37.40
C TYR A 33 -12.35 -39.37 -36.91
N PRO A 34 -13.69 -39.27 -36.86
CA PRO A 34 -14.50 -40.42 -36.52
C PRO A 34 -14.49 -41.45 -37.66
N ALA A 35 -13.63 -42.46 -37.57
CA ALA A 35 -13.44 -43.47 -38.63
C ALA A 35 -14.70 -44.30 -38.93
N SER A 36 -15.66 -44.34 -38.00
CA SER A 36 -16.92 -45.08 -38.14
C SER A 36 -18.04 -44.32 -38.87
N ASP A 37 -17.90 -43.00 -39.09
CA ASP A 37 -18.96 -42.18 -39.71
C ASP A 37 -18.72 -42.00 -41.22
N PRO A 38 -19.59 -42.56 -42.09
CA PRO A 38 -19.41 -42.50 -43.54
C PRO A 38 -19.52 -41.09 -44.11
N ARG A 39 -20.08 -40.12 -43.37
CA ARG A 39 -20.18 -38.71 -43.80
C ARG A 39 -18.82 -38.02 -43.88
N TRP A 40 -17.80 -38.58 -43.21
CA TRP A 40 -16.44 -38.06 -43.20
C TRP A 40 -15.54 -38.65 -44.29
N ALA A 41 -16.02 -39.65 -45.04
CA ALA A 41 -15.22 -40.40 -46.01
C ALA A 41 -14.59 -39.53 -47.13
N GLU A 42 -15.20 -38.39 -47.47
CA GLU A 42 -14.65 -37.43 -48.45
C GLU A 42 -13.64 -36.45 -47.84
N SER A 43 -13.58 -36.36 -46.51
CA SER A 43 -12.80 -35.36 -45.76
C SER A 43 -11.63 -35.96 -44.97
N VAL A 44 -11.46 -37.29 -44.96
CA VAL A 44 -10.31 -37.97 -44.35
C VAL A 44 -9.14 -37.97 -45.35
N PRO A 45 -7.95 -37.45 -44.98
CA PRO A 45 -6.74 -37.59 -45.80
C PRO A 45 -6.37 -39.07 -46.00
N GLU A 46 -5.97 -39.46 -47.22
CA GLU A 46 -5.62 -40.86 -47.57
C GLU A 46 -4.51 -41.48 -46.69
N GLU A 47 -3.76 -40.66 -45.95
CA GLU A 47 -2.63 -41.05 -45.09
C GLU A 47 -2.95 -41.11 -43.58
N ALA A 48 -4.18 -40.82 -43.14
CA ALA A 48 -4.51 -40.83 -41.72
C ALA A 48 -4.67 -42.27 -41.19
N PRO A 49 -3.81 -42.75 -40.27
CA PRO A 49 -4.03 -44.03 -39.61
C PRO A 49 -5.24 -43.89 -38.69
N GLY A 50 -6.39 -44.44 -39.09
CA GLY A 50 -7.58 -44.49 -38.24
C GLY A 50 -7.28 -45.27 -36.96
N LEU A 51 -7.01 -44.55 -35.87
CA LEU A 51 -6.54 -45.13 -34.61
C LEU A 51 -7.68 -45.60 -33.69
N SER A 52 -8.95 -45.40 -34.06
CA SER A 52 -10.06 -45.87 -33.22
C SER A 52 -11.38 -46.07 -33.97
N ASN A 53 -12.09 -47.15 -33.64
CA ASN A 53 -13.52 -47.31 -33.92
C ASN A 53 -14.30 -46.37 -32.98
N THR A 54 -14.39 -45.09 -33.33
CA THR A 54 -15.12 -44.10 -32.54
C THR A 54 -16.62 -44.31 -32.64
N SER A 55 -17.33 -44.14 -31.53
CA SER A 55 -18.81 -44.16 -31.46
C SER A 55 -19.44 -43.16 -32.46
N LEU A 56 -20.69 -43.39 -32.92
CA LEU A 56 -21.37 -42.50 -33.88
C LEU A 56 -21.96 -41.22 -33.26
N ILE A 57 -22.06 -41.16 -31.93
CA ILE A 57 -22.62 -40.02 -31.19
C ILE A 57 -21.47 -39.14 -30.71
N ILE A 58 -21.48 -37.86 -31.07
CA ILE A 58 -20.43 -36.86 -30.72
C ILE A 58 -20.04 -36.90 -29.24
N LEU A 59 -20.99 -37.02 -28.32
CA LEU A 59 -20.70 -37.09 -26.89
C LEU A 59 -19.84 -38.30 -26.53
N HIS A 60 -20.19 -39.48 -27.04
CA HIS A 60 -19.40 -40.70 -26.83
C HIS A 60 -18.04 -40.61 -27.56
N GLN A 61 -17.96 -39.92 -28.71
CA GLN A 61 -16.68 -39.66 -29.38
C GLN A 61 -15.74 -38.85 -28.49
N LEU A 62 -16.22 -37.79 -27.86
CA LEU A 62 -15.41 -36.97 -26.94
C LEU A 62 -15.00 -37.77 -25.69
N GLU A 63 -15.88 -38.62 -25.15
CA GLU A 63 -15.53 -39.53 -24.05
C GLU A 63 -14.49 -40.58 -24.44
N ASP A 64 -14.61 -41.14 -25.64
CA ASP A 64 -13.67 -42.13 -26.17
C ASP A 64 -12.30 -41.49 -26.46
N LYS A 65 -12.27 -40.25 -26.98
CA LYS A 65 -11.05 -39.43 -27.11
C LYS A 65 -10.41 -39.16 -25.74
N MET A 66 -11.21 -38.82 -24.72
CA MET A 66 -10.71 -38.66 -23.35
C MET A 66 -10.10 -39.96 -22.81
N LYS A 67 -10.76 -41.10 -22.98
CA LYS A 67 -10.21 -42.41 -22.54
C LYS A 67 -8.92 -42.74 -23.27
N ALA A 68 -8.86 -42.54 -24.58
CA ALA A 68 -7.66 -42.78 -25.36
C ALA A 68 -6.50 -41.89 -24.90
N HIS A 69 -6.76 -40.61 -24.62
CA HIS A 69 -5.76 -39.70 -24.06
C HIS A 69 -5.28 -40.16 -22.68
N CYS A 70 -6.17 -40.67 -21.82
CA CYS A 70 -5.79 -41.24 -20.53
C CYS A 70 -4.88 -42.47 -20.70
N LEU A 71 -5.20 -43.35 -21.65
CA LEU A 71 -4.38 -44.53 -21.95
C LEU A 71 -3.00 -44.16 -22.49
N LEU A 72 -2.91 -43.10 -23.31
CA LEU A 72 -1.65 -42.54 -23.77
C LEU A 72 -0.80 -42.05 -22.59
N VAL A 73 -1.39 -41.29 -21.67
CA VAL A 73 -0.70 -40.80 -20.47
C VAL A 73 -0.28 -41.96 -19.57
N ASP A 74 -1.13 -42.95 -19.33
CA ASP A 74 -0.79 -44.15 -18.55
C ASP A 74 0.33 -44.96 -19.21
N PHE A 75 0.36 -45.02 -20.54
CA PHE A 75 1.44 -45.65 -21.30
C PHE A 75 2.76 -44.90 -21.09
N LEU A 76 2.76 -43.56 -21.18
CA LEU A 76 3.95 -42.74 -20.95
C LEU A 76 4.51 -42.92 -19.52
N HIS A 77 3.65 -43.09 -18.52
CA HIS A 77 4.05 -43.40 -17.14
C HIS A 77 4.66 -44.81 -17.04
N LYS A 78 3.99 -45.83 -17.59
CA LYS A 78 4.44 -47.24 -17.50
C LYS A 78 5.77 -47.50 -18.22
N VAL A 79 6.04 -46.76 -19.29
CA VAL A 79 7.29 -46.86 -20.07
C VAL A 79 8.40 -45.96 -19.49
N GLY A 80 8.09 -45.09 -18.54
CA GLY A 80 9.06 -44.18 -17.92
C GLY A 80 9.48 -43.00 -18.82
N LEU A 81 8.81 -42.80 -19.97
CA LEU A 81 9.07 -41.69 -20.89
C LEU A 81 8.58 -40.35 -20.33
N PHE A 82 7.64 -40.38 -19.38
CA PHE A 82 7.08 -39.17 -18.77
C PHE A 82 8.13 -38.29 -18.07
N GLY A 83 9.15 -38.90 -17.46
CA GLY A 83 10.24 -38.18 -16.79
C GLY A 83 11.26 -37.52 -17.74
N ARG A 84 11.26 -37.92 -19.02
CA ARG A 84 12.16 -37.41 -20.08
C ARG A 84 11.57 -36.26 -20.89
N LEU A 85 10.27 -35.98 -20.73
CA LEU A 85 9.60 -34.89 -21.43
C LEU A 85 10.17 -33.54 -20.99
N GLY A 86 10.57 -32.73 -21.96
CA GLY A 86 11.17 -31.42 -21.79
C GLY A 86 10.14 -30.31 -22.05
N THR A 87 10.34 -29.56 -23.13
CA THR A 87 9.56 -28.35 -23.44
C THR A 87 9.19 -28.29 -24.91
N SER A 88 7.93 -27.99 -25.19
CA SER A 88 7.41 -27.71 -26.53
C SER A 88 7.01 -26.24 -26.69
N PRO A 89 7.23 -25.60 -27.84
CA PRO A 89 6.72 -24.26 -28.10
C PRO A 89 5.20 -24.30 -28.28
N VAL A 90 4.45 -23.67 -27.38
CA VAL A 90 2.99 -23.53 -27.45
C VAL A 90 2.66 -22.04 -27.45
N ARG A 91 1.93 -21.57 -28.47
CA ARG A 91 1.54 -20.15 -28.61
C ARG A 91 2.74 -19.17 -28.56
N GLY A 92 3.90 -19.56 -29.08
CA GLY A 92 5.11 -18.73 -29.11
C GLY A 92 5.93 -18.69 -27.81
N THR A 93 5.49 -19.40 -26.76
CA THR A 93 6.23 -19.54 -25.49
C THR A 93 6.62 -20.99 -25.22
N PRO A 94 7.80 -21.27 -24.64
CA PRO A 94 8.16 -22.63 -24.25
C PRO A 94 7.27 -23.09 -23.09
N MET A 95 6.62 -24.23 -23.25
CA MET A 95 5.75 -24.85 -22.24
C MET A 95 6.18 -26.29 -22.02
N ALA A 96 6.13 -26.77 -20.79
CA ALA A 96 6.45 -28.16 -20.51
C ALA A 96 5.47 -29.11 -21.23
N THR A 97 5.98 -30.07 -21.98
CA THR A 97 5.17 -31.00 -22.81
C THR A 97 4.11 -31.72 -21.97
N ARG A 98 4.45 -32.08 -20.72
CA ARG A 98 3.53 -32.68 -19.74
C ARG A 98 2.30 -31.82 -19.43
N LEU A 99 2.48 -30.50 -19.39
CA LEU A 99 1.42 -29.54 -19.08
C LEU A 99 0.56 -29.27 -20.31
N LEU A 100 1.12 -29.37 -21.52
CA LEU A 100 0.35 -29.36 -22.76
C LEU A 100 -0.59 -30.57 -22.87
N LEU A 101 -0.13 -31.77 -22.49
CA LEU A 101 -0.99 -32.95 -22.40
C LEU A 101 -2.15 -32.73 -21.41
N CYS A 102 -1.88 -32.04 -20.29
CA CYS A 102 -2.94 -31.64 -19.36
C CYS A 102 -3.91 -30.64 -20.01
N GLU A 103 -3.42 -29.64 -20.75
CA GLU A 103 -4.26 -28.68 -21.50
C GLU A 103 -5.18 -29.39 -22.51
N HIS A 104 -4.68 -30.39 -23.24
CA HIS A 104 -5.48 -31.17 -24.18
C HIS A 104 -6.62 -31.94 -23.49
N ALA A 105 -6.33 -32.56 -22.35
CA ALA A 105 -7.36 -33.23 -21.56
C ALA A 105 -8.37 -32.24 -20.96
N GLU A 106 -7.91 -31.06 -20.51
CA GLU A 106 -8.80 -29.99 -20.03
C GLU A 106 -9.74 -29.51 -21.14
N LYS A 107 -9.23 -29.30 -22.36
CA LYS A 107 -10.04 -28.92 -23.53
C LYS A 107 -11.06 -30.01 -23.89
N LEU A 108 -10.70 -31.29 -23.83
CA LEU A 108 -11.65 -32.40 -24.00
C LEU A 108 -12.74 -32.37 -22.92
N SER A 109 -12.39 -32.13 -21.67
CA SER A 109 -13.39 -32.03 -20.58
C SER A 109 -14.33 -30.82 -20.76
N ALA A 110 -13.80 -29.69 -21.20
CA ALA A 110 -14.59 -28.50 -21.51
C ALA A 110 -15.49 -28.72 -22.73
N ALA A 111 -15.02 -29.43 -23.75
CA ALA A 111 -15.81 -29.79 -24.94
C ALA A 111 -16.99 -30.72 -24.58
N ILE A 112 -16.79 -31.67 -23.68
CA ILE A 112 -17.88 -32.53 -23.16
C ILE A 112 -18.93 -31.68 -22.44
N ALA A 113 -18.50 -30.75 -21.59
CA ALA A 113 -19.41 -29.82 -20.91
C ALA A 113 -20.21 -28.99 -21.93
N LEU A 114 -19.53 -28.37 -22.91
CA LEU A 114 -20.17 -27.61 -23.98
C LEU A 114 -21.19 -28.46 -24.76
N LYS A 115 -20.87 -29.73 -25.05
CA LYS A 115 -21.78 -30.61 -25.78
C LYS A 115 -23.04 -30.94 -24.97
N ASN A 116 -22.92 -31.08 -23.65
CA ASN A 116 -24.08 -31.26 -22.77
C ASN A 116 -25.00 -30.03 -22.82
N HIS A 117 -24.45 -28.82 -22.86
CA HIS A 117 -25.25 -27.60 -23.02
C HIS A 117 -25.86 -27.46 -24.42
N HIS A 118 -25.14 -27.83 -25.47
CA HIS A 118 -25.68 -27.89 -26.83
C HIS A 118 -26.93 -28.79 -26.92
N SER A 119 -27.02 -29.86 -26.13
CA SER A 119 -28.22 -30.72 -26.12
C SER A 119 -29.46 -30.03 -25.53
N ARG A 120 -29.25 -29.03 -24.67
CA ARG A 120 -30.32 -28.28 -23.98
C ARG A 120 -30.68 -26.99 -24.70
N LEU A 121 -29.69 -26.34 -25.32
CA LEU A 121 -29.79 -25.00 -25.91
C LEU A 121 -29.08 -24.99 -27.27
N PRO A 122 -29.68 -25.63 -28.29
CA PRO A 122 -29.03 -25.82 -29.59
C PRO A 122 -28.88 -24.50 -30.35
N ASP A 123 -29.84 -23.58 -30.25
CA ASP A 123 -29.87 -22.38 -31.09
C ASP A 123 -28.70 -21.44 -30.78
N LEU A 124 -28.45 -21.16 -29.50
CA LEU A 124 -27.35 -20.30 -29.03
C LEU A 124 -25.97 -20.89 -29.34
N VAL A 125 -25.80 -22.20 -29.14
CA VAL A 125 -24.48 -22.84 -29.33
C VAL A 125 -24.18 -23.01 -30.82
N ASN A 126 -25.20 -23.30 -31.65
CA ASN A 126 -24.99 -23.42 -33.10
C ASN A 126 -24.65 -22.09 -33.76
N THR A 127 -25.26 -20.98 -33.33
CA THR A 127 -24.88 -19.64 -33.85
C THR A 127 -23.45 -19.28 -33.47
N ALA A 128 -23.03 -19.54 -32.22
CA ALA A 128 -21.66 -19.31 -31.79
C ALA A 128 -20.66 -20.20 -32.53
N ILE A 129 -20.99 -21.47 -32.79
CA ILE A 129 -20.16 -22.40 -33.59
C ILE A 129 -20.01 -21.89 -35.03
N LEU A 130 -21.10 -21.40 -35.65
CA LEU A 130 -21.03 -20.84 -37.01
C LEU A 130 -20.12 -19.62 -37.08
N ILE A 131 -20.19 -18.72 -36.09
CA ILE A 131 -19.30 -17.56 -36.00
C ILE A 131 -17.84 -18.02 -35.85
N ALA A 132 -17.58 -19.03 -35.01
CA ALA A 132 -16.25 -19.58 -34.81
C ALA A 132 -15.69 -20.21 -36.10
N LEU A 133 -16.49 -20.99 -36.83
CA LEU A 133 -16.09 -21.62 -38.09
C LEU A 133 -15.84 -20.59 -39.20
N ASN A 134 -16.64 -19.53 -39.25
CA ASN A 134 -16.44 -18.43 -40.19
C ASN A 134 -15.13 -17.67 -39.92
N LYS A 135 -14.77 -17.45 -38.64
CA LYS A 135 -13.48 -16.86 -38.26
C LYS A 135 -12.29 -17.75 -38.61
N ARG A 136 -12.48 -19.07 -38.70
CA ARG A 136 -11.47 -20.06 -39.10
C ARG A 136 -11.38 -20.27 -40.61
N GLU A 137 -12.23 -19.60 -41.41
CA GLU A 137 -12.32 -19.79 -42.87
C GLU A 137 -12.52 -21.27 -43.28
N CYS A 138 -13.18 -22.06 -42.45
CA CYS A 138 -13.43 -23.47 -42.73
C CYS A 138 -14.71 -23.66 -43.56
N GLU A 139 -14.58 -24.24 -44.76
CA GLU A 139 -15.74 -24.64 -45.56
C GLU A 139 -16.44 -25.83 -44.91
N ILE A 140 -17.75 -25.69 -44.66
CA ILE A 140 -18.57 -26.74 -44.08
C ILE A 140 -19.05 -27.64 -45.23
N PRO A 141 -18.65 -28.93 -45.28
CA PRO A 141 -19.14 -29.84 -46.30
C PRO A 141 -20.66 -29.98 -46.22
N ALA A 142 -21.35 -30.05 -47.36
CA ALA A 142 -22.81 -30.11 -47.41
C ALA A 142 -23.42 -31.35 -46.72
N SER A 143 -22.61 -32.35 -46.40
CA SER A 143 -22.98 -33.59 -45.71
C SER A 143 -22.87 -33.52 -44.17
N LEU A 144 -22.19 -32.50 -43.62
CA LEU A 144 -21.85 -32.40 -42.20
C LEU A 144 -22.53 -31.21 -41.52
N THR A 145 -22.80 -31.33 -40.22
CA THR A 145 -23.28 -30.20 -39.43
C THR A 145 -22.11 -29.33 -38.95
N PRO A 146 -22.31 -28.02 -38.72
CA PRO A 146 -21.29 -27.15 -38.14
C PRO A 146 -20.74 -27.68 -36.80
N ALA A 147 -21.60 -28.30 -36.00
CA ALA A 147 -21.20 -28.94 -34.74
C ALA A 147 -20.26 -30.14 -34.96
N ASP A 148 -20.48 -30.95 -36.00
CA ASP A 148 -19.61 -32.09 -36.33
C ASP A 148 -18.18 -31.60 -36.65
N VAL A 149 -18.04 -30.49 -37.39
CA VAL A 149 -16.73 -29.89 -37.73
C VAL A 149 -16.06 -29.24 -36.53
N PHE A 150 -16.83 -28.56 -35.67
CA PHE A 150 -16.28 -27.88 -34.50
C PHE A 150 -15.81 -28.85 -33.41
N PHE A 151 -16.59 -29.89 -33.10
CA PHE A 151 -16.20 -30.91 -32.11
C PHE A 151 -15.14 -31.90 -32.63
N ARG A 152 -14.75 -31.81 -33.92
CA ARG A 152 -13.55 -32.48 -34.44
C ARG A 152 -12.31 -31.83 -33.84
N GLU A 153 -12.15 -30.52 -34.00
CA GLU A 153 -10.97 -29.74 -33.60
C GLU A 153 -11.07 -29.29 -32.15
N VAL A 154 -10.97 -30.25 -31.22
CA VAL A 154 -11.07 -29.97 -29.79
C VAL A 154 -9.88 -29.14 -29.30
N SER A 155 -8.75 -29.17 -30.00
CA SER A 155 -7.58 -28.34 -29.72
C SER A 155 -7.86 -26.83 -29.77
N GLN A 156 -8.88 -26.39 -30.51
CA GLN A 156 -9.24 -24.99 -30.70
C GLN A 156 -10.55 -24.58 -30.01
N VAL A 157 -11.02 -25.33 -29.01
CA VAL A 157 -12.29 -25.04 -28.32
C VAL A 157 -12.29 -23.69 -27.59
N ASP A 158 -11.12 -23.10 -27.35
CA ASP A 158 -10.95 -21.76 -26.78
C ASP A 158 -11.63 -20.64 -27.60
N SER A 159 -11.69 -20.76 -28.92
CA SER A 159 -12.28 -19.72 -29.78
C SER A 159 -13.79 -19.53 -29.57
N ILE A 160 -14.50 -20.51 -29.01
CA ILE A 160 -15.95 -20.42 -28.80
C ILE A 160 -16.32 -19.39 -27.74
N CYS A 161 -15.44 -19.17 -26.76
CA CYS A 161 -15.71 -18.24 -25.67
C CYS A 161 -15.87 -16.80 -26.19
N GLU A 162 -15.02 -16.38 -27.12
CA GLU A 162 -15.14 -15.07 -27.78
C GLU A 162 -16.42 -15.00 -28.63
N CYS A 163 -16.72 -16.04 -29.41
CA CYS A 163 -17.89 -16.07 -30.28
C CYS A 163 -19.22 -16.05 -29.51
N LEU A 164 -19.28 -16.69 -28.34
CA LEU A 164 -20.44 -16.64 -27.45
C LEU A 164 -20.70 -15.21 -26.96
N LEU A 165 -19.64 -14.48 -26.61
CA LEU A 165 -19.74 -13.09 -26.14
C LEU A 165 -20.12 -12.12 -27.26
N GLU A 166 -19.59 -12.31 -28.47
CA GLU A 166 -19.99 -11.51 -29.63
C GLU A 166 -21.47 -11.69 -29.95
N HIS A 167 -21.97 -12.92 -29.86
CA HIS A 167 -23.39 -13.20 -30.06
C HIS A 167 -24.25 -12.61 -28.93
N GLU A 168 -23.81 -12.72 -27.68
CA GLU A 168 -24.47 -12.05 -26.55
C GLU A 168 -24.54 -10.54 -26.79
N GLU A 169 -23.45 -9.90 -27.20
CA GLU A 169 -23.46 -8.46 -27.44
C GLU A 169 -24.35 -8.04 -28.62
N GLN A 170 -24.38 -8.81 -29.71
CA GLN A 170 -25.27 -8.56 -30.84
C GLN A 170 -26.74 -8.68 -30.41
N THR A 171 -27.10 -9.75 -29.70
CA THR A 171 -28.46 -9.95 -29.20
C THR A 171 -28.87 -8.88 -28.19
N LEU A 172 -27.97 -8.45 -27.29
CA LEU A 172 -28.23 -7.37 -26.35
C LEU A 172 -28.38 -6.00 -27.01
N ARG A 173 -27.73 -5.76 -28.17
CA ARG A 173 -27.88 -4.53 -28.95
C ARG A 173 -29.16 -4.49 -29.78
N ASP A 174 -29.59 -5.66 -30.27
CA ASP A 174 -30.73 -5.78 -31.19
C ASP A 174 -32.08 -5.93 -30.45
N MET A 175 -32.08 -6.39 -29.19
CA MET A 175 -33.30 -6.62 -28.42
C MET A 175 -33.76 -5.40 -27.62
N ALA A 176 -35.06 -5.10 -27.67
CA ALA A 176 -35.68 -4.06 -26.85
C ALA A 176 -35.74 -4.47 -25.36
N LEU A 177 -35.48 -3.51 -24.47
CA LEU A 177 -35.32 -3.64 -23.02
C LEU A 177 -36.51 -4.27 -22.24
N ASP A 178 -37.63 -4.56 -22.91
CA ASP A 178 -38.89 -4.99 -22.29
C ASP A 178 -39.10 -6.52 -22.24
N SER A 179 -38.22 -7.35 -22.82
CA SER A 179 -38.36 -8.82 -22.80
C SER A 179 -37.42 -9.50 -21.80
N ILE A 180 -37.91 -10.39 -20.93
CA ILE A 180 -37.09 -11.17 -19.97
C ILE A 180 -36.03 -12.04 -20.66
N GLU A 181 -36.22 -12.28 -21.95
CA GLU A 181 -35.37 -13.10 -22.83
C GLU A 181 -33.92 -12.58 -22.94
N TRP A 182 -33.68 -11.26 -22.84
CA TRP A 182 -32.30 -10.73 -22.85
C TRP A 182 -31.50 -11.20 -21.62
N ALA A 183 -32.15 -11.31 -20.46
CA ALA A 183 -31.52 -11.79 -19.24
C ALA A 183 -31.27 -13.30 -19.30
N GLU A 184 -32.16 -14.06 -19.94
CA GLU A 184 -32.00 -15.50 -20.16
C GLU A 184 -30.81 -15.81 -21.07
N VAL A 185 -30.59 -15.05 -22.14
CA VAL A 185 -29.41 -15.22 -23.01
C VAL A 185 -28.13 -14.95 -22.24
N ALA A 186 -28.05 -13.85 -21.48
CA ALA A 186 -26.86 -13.52 -20.68
C ALA A 186 -26.57 -14.57 -19.59
N ILE A 187 -27.59 -15.02 -18.86
CA ILE A 187 -27.47 -16.10 -17.86
C ILE A 187 -27.02 -17.40 -18.52
N THR A 188 -27.51 -17.69 -19.71
CA THR A 188 -27.18 -18.91 -20.44
C THR A 188 -25.74 -18.89 -20.91
N VAL A 189 -25.27 -17.81 -21.53
CA VAL A 189 -23.87 -17.65 -21.95
C VAL A 189 -22.94 -17.74 -20.75
N ASN A 190 -23.28 -17.08 -19.64
CA ASN A 190 -22.53 -17.18 -18.39
C ASN A 190 -22.47 -18.58 -17.83
N THR A 191 -23.57 -19.34 -17.88
CA THR A 191 -23.61 -20.73 -17.42
C THR A 191 -22.69 -21.61 -18.28
N VAL A 192 -22.76 -21.47 -19.61
CA VAL A 192 -21.90 -22.24 -20.52
C VAL A 192 -20.43 -21.93 -20.28
N LEU A 193 -20.06 -20.65 -20.16
CA LEU A 193 -18.68 -20.24 -19.87
C LEU A 193 -18.21 -20.75 -18.50
N LYS A 194 -19.05 -20.59 -17.46
CA LYS A 194 -18.77 -21.10 -16.11
C LYS A 194 -18.52 -22.61 -16.12
N ASP A 195 -19.44 -23.39 -16.68
CA ASP A 195 -19.39 -24.84 -16.61
C ASP A 195 -18.22 -25.41 -17.45
N MET A 196 -17.89 -24.80 -18.59
CA MET A 196 -16.70 -25.15 -19.37
C MET A 196 -15.40 -24.92 -18.60
N LEU A 197 -15.24 -23.74 -17.99
CA LEU A 197 -14.02 -23.36 -17.27
C LEU A 197 -13.89 -24.12 -15.93
N GLN A 198 -15.00 -24.38 -15.25
CA GLN A 198 -15.03 -25.19 -14.03
C GLN A 198 -14.71 -26.66 -14.33
N ALA A 199 -15.22 -27.24 -15.43
CA ALA A 199 -14.88 -28.61 -15.83
C ALA A 199 -13.37 -28.77 -16.06
N ALA A 200 -12.76 -27.82 -16.76
CA ALA A 200 -11.32 -27.78 -16.98
C ALA A 200 -10.53 -27.65 -15.66
N SER A 201 -10.96 -26.73 -14.78
CA SER A 201 -10.31 -26.50 -13.49
C SER A 201 -10.43 -27.71 -12.55
N TYR A 202 -11.59 -28.36 -12.52
CA TYR A 202 -11.83 -29.57 -11.75
C TYR A 202 -10.95 -30.73 -12.23
N TYR A 203 -10.81 -30.91 -13.54
CA TYR A 203 -9.91 -31.91 -14.11
C TYR A 203 -8.46 -31.68 -13.67
N ARG A 204 -7.98 -30.43 -13.76
CA ARG A 204 -6.64 -30.04 -13.32
C ARG A 204 -6.40 -30.35 -11.85
N GLN A 205 -7.36 -30.02 -10.97
CA GLN A 205 -7.23 -30.26 -9.53
C GLN A 205 -7.21 -31.75 -9.18
N ASN A 206 -8.10 -32.53 -9.78
CA ASN A 206 -8.24 -33.96 -9.46
C ASN A 206 -7.07 -34.80 -10.01
N ARG A 207 -6.50 -34.40 -11.16
CA ARG A 207 -5.44 -35.15 -11.84
C ARG A 207 -4.07 -34.50 -11.82
N ASN A 208 -3.86 -33.47 -11.00
CA ASN A 208 -2.58 -32.79 -10.85
C ASN A 208 -1.42 -33.75 -10.55
N SER A 209 -1.68 -34.82 -9.76
CA SER A 209 -0.68 -35.84 -9.43
C SER A 209 -0.20 -36.62 -10.66
N MET A 210 -1.06 -36.87 -11.65
CA MET A 210 -0.70 -37.60 -12.87
C MET A 210 0.15 -36.76 -13.83
N TYR A 211 0.18 -35.44 -13.66
CA TYR A 211 0.94 -34.56 -14.54
C TYR A 211 2.12 -33.88 -13.82
N ARG A 212 2.30 -34.16 -12.53
CA ARG A 212 3.40 -33.64 -11.70
C ARG A 212 4.64 -34.51 -11.85
N ARG A 213 5.80 -33.88 -11.98
CA ARG A 213 7.10 -34.57 -12.05
C ARG A 213 7.51 -35.06 -10.65
N GLU A 214 8.03 -36.29 -10.58
CA GLU A 214 8.54 -36.88 -9.32
C GLU A 214 9.94 -36.35 -8.94
N GLU A 215 10.78 -35.95 -9.90
CA GLU A 215 12.11 -35.35 -9.67
C GLU A 215 12.42 -34.19 -10.64
N PRO A 216 12.83 -33.00 -10.16
CA PRO A 216 13.16 -31.87 -11.03
C PRO A 216 14.58 -31.99 -11.57
N LEU A 217 14.73 -32.41 -12.83
CA LEU A 217 16.03 -32.45 -13.54
C LEU A 217 16.42 -31.08 -14.16
N GLY A 218 15.65 -30.01 -13.95
CA GLY A 218 15.97 -28.67 -14.48
C GLY A 218 14.90 -27.61 -14.21
N ARG A 219 15.18 -26.37 -14.65
CA ARG A 219 14.26 -25.22 -14.60
C ARG A 219 13.05 -25.48 -15.52
N GLU A 220 11.85 -25.38 -14.97
CA GLU A 220 10.62 -25.43 -15.77
C GLU A 220 10.28 -24.01 -16.28
N PRO A 221 9.85 -23.86 -17.53
CA PRO A 221 9.41 -22.56 -18.05
C PRO A 221 8.08 -22.12 -17.44
N GLU A 222 7.75 -20.84 -17.62
CA GLU A 222 6.49 -20.23 -17.17
C GLU A 222 5.28 -21.05 -17.67
N TYR A 223 4.43 -21.48 -16.74
CA TYR A 223 3.21 -22.20 -17.08
C TYR A 223 2.04 -21.22 -17.17
N ILE A 224 1.57 -21.01 -18.39
CA ILE A 224 0.34 -20.27 -18.68
C ILE A 224 -0.72 -21.28 -19.12
N PRO A 225 -1.67 -21.65 -18.24
CA PRO A 225 -2.78 -22.48 -18.65
C PRO A 225 -3.62 -21.80 -19.74
N TRP A 226 -4.29 -22.59 -20.58
CA TRP A 226 -5.20 -22.02 -21.60
C TRP A 226 -6.32 -21.17 -20.98
N THR A 227 -6.82 -21.55 -19.81
CA THR A 227 -7.79 -20.76 -19.02
C THR A 227 -7.26 -19.39 -18.58
N ALA A 228 -5.95 -19.17 -18.69
CA ALA A 228 -5.24 -17.96 -18.29
C ALA A 228 -4.54 -17.24 -19.47
N THR A 229 -4.85 -17.59 -20.71
CA THR A 229 -4.23 -16.93 -21.88
C THR A 229 -4.61 -15.45 -21.94
N SER A 230 -3.59 -14.60 -22.09
CA SER A 230 -3.72 -13.17 -22.34
C SER A 230 -3.60 -12.89 -23.85
N GLY A 231 -4.54 -12.13 -24.43
CA GLY A 231 -4.59 -11.80 -25.86
C GLY A 231 -6.01 -11.40 -26.29
N PRO A 232 -6.24 -10.86 -27.50
CA PRO A 232 -7.57 -10.45 -27.96
C PRO A 232 -8.60 -11.60 -27.94
N ALA A 233 -8.19 -12.80 -28.37
CA ALA A 233 -8.96 -14.04 -28.29
C ALA A 233 -8.71 -14.84 -27.01
N GLY A 234 -8.10 -14.23 -25.99
CA GLY A 234 -7.74 -14.91 -24.75
C GLY A 234 -8.91 -15.05 -23.77
N ILE A 235 -8.91 -16.11 -22.97
CA ILE A 235 -9.97 -16.32 -21.98
C ILE A 235 -10.00 -15.23 -20.90
N ARG A 236 -8.85 -14.62 -20.57
CA ARG A 236 -8.78 -13.49 -19.63
C ARG A 236 -9.51 -12.26 -20.13
N THR A 237 -9.38 -11.92 -21.42
CA THR A 237 -10.10 -10.78 -22.02
C THR A 237 -11.58 -11.09 -22.16
N ALA A 238 -11.94 -12.34 -22.49
CA ALA A 238 -13.33 -12.81 -22.52
C ALA A 238 -14.02 -12.65 -21.15
N ILE A 239 -13.39 -13.09 -20.06
CA ILE A 239 -13.94 -12.95 -18.70
C ILE A 239 -14.09 -11.48 -18.30
N MET A 240 -13.08 -10.64 -18.60
CA MET A 240 -13.14 -9.20 -18.32
C MET A 240 -14.23 -8.49 -19.13
N HIS A 241 -14.38 -8.85 -20.41
CA HIS A 241 -15.42 -8.33 -21.27
C HIS A 241 -16.79 -8.70 -20.71
N GLN A 242 -16.97 -9.96 -20.31
CA GLN A 242 -18.22 -10.44 -19.75
C GLN A 242 -18.56 -9.80 -18.40
N HIS A 243 -17.56 -9.60 -17.54
CA HIS A 243 -17.72 -8.82 -16.31
C HIS A 243 -18.18 -7.39 -16.62
N GLY A 244 -17.62 -6.76 -17.65
CA GLY A 244 -18.03 -5.43 -18.11
C GLY A 244 -19.46 -5.38 -18.66
N ILE A 245 -19.86 -6.35 -19.48
CA ILE A 245 -21.23 -6.48 -20.02
C ILE A 245 -22.20 -6.62 -18.84
N ILE A 246 -21.98 -7.62 -17.97
CA ILE A 246 -22.86 -7.91 -16.85
C ILE A 246 -23.08 -6.67 -15.98
N LEU A 247 -22.02 -5.95 -15.61
CA LEU A 247 -22.14 -4.80 -14.72
C LEU A 247 -22.79 -3.58 -15.37
N LYS A 248 -22.57 -3.35 -16.68
CA LYS A 248 -23.04 -2.14 -17.37
C LYS A 248 -24.45 -2.29 -17.96
N THR A 249 -24.76 -3.46 -18.52
CA THR A 249 -26.02 -3.66 -19.25
C THR A 249 -27.01 -4.50 -18.44
N VAL A 250 -26.55 -5.61 -17.85
CA VAL A 250 -27.44 -6.62 -17.24
C VAL A 250 -27.83 -6.25 -15.80
N TYR A 251 -26.88 -5.84 -14.96
CA TYR A 251 -27.09 -5.61 -13.52
C TYR A 251 -28.07 -4.47 -13.20
N PRO A 252 -28.05 -3.31 -13.89
CA PRO A 252 -28.99 -2.22 -13.62
C PRO A 252 -30.45 -2.59 -13.91
N GLN A 253 -30.67 -3.53 -14.83
CA GLN A 253 -31.98 -3.90 -15.37
C GLN A 253 -32.56 -5.17 -14.73
N ALA A 254 -31.72 -5.96 -14.04
CA ALA A 254 -32.12 -7.24 -13.45
C ALA A 254 -32.91 -7.10 -12.13
N ASP A 255 -33.84 -8.04 -11.90
CA ASP A 255 -34.55 -8.25 -10.62
C ASP A 255 -33.66 -8.86 -9.53
N SER A 256 -34.10 -8.83 -8.27
CA SER A 256 -33.33 -9.35 -7.12
C SER A 256 -32.91 -10.81 -7.23
N ASN A 257 -33.77 -11.69 -7.77
CA ASN A 257 -33.45 -13.11 -7.95
C ASN A 257 -32.43 -13.32 -9.09
N LEU A 258 -32.59 -12.60 -10.20
CA LEU A 258 -31.67 -12.66 -11.34
C LEU A 258 -30.29 -12.11 -10.94
N ARG A 259 -30.25 -11.03 -10.15
CA ARG A 259 -29.00 -10.48 -9.61
C ARG A 259 -28.22 -11.50 -8.80
N ASN A 260 -28.88 -12.33 -7.99
CA ASN A 260 -28.18 -13.37 -7.21
C ASN A 260 -27.57 -14.44 -8.12
N VAL A 261 -28.32 -14.93 -9.11
CA VAL A 261 -27.84 -15.94 -10.08
C VAL A 261 -26.67 -15.40 -10.90
N ILE A 262 -26.80 -14.18 -11.43
CA ILE A 262 -25.75 -13.52 -12.22
C ILE A 262 -24.52 -13.26 -11.34
N THR A 263 -24.70 -12.85 -10.09
CA THR A 263 -23.57 -12.63 -9.17
C THR A 263 -22.85 -13.94 -8.86
N GLU A 264 -23.57 -15.04 -8.63
CA GLU A 264 -22.94 -16.36 -8.41
C GLU A 264 -22.14 -16.81 -9.64
N GLN A 265 -22.68 -16.62 -10.84
CA GLN A 265 -21.98 -16.94 -12.08
C GLN A 265 -20.74 -16.06 -12.27
N LEU A 266 -20.86 -14.76 -12.02
CA LEU A 266 -19.76 -13.82 -12.12
C LEU A 266 -18.65 -14.15 -11.11
N VAL A 267 -19.01 -14.52 -9.88
CA VAL A 267 -18.05 -14.96 -8.85
C VAL A 267 -17.28 -16.18 -9.33
N ALA A 268 -17.95 -17.16 -9.94
CA ALA A 268 -17.27 -18.34 -10.48
C ALA A 268 -16.31 -18.00 -11.64
N LEU A 269 -16.67 -17.05 -12.51
CA LEU A 269 -15.78 -16.58 -13.58
C LEU A 269 -14.58 -15.81 -13.02
N ILE A 270 -14.79 -14.94 -12.04
CA ILE A 270 -13.71 -14.22 -11.33
C ILE A 270 -12.79 -15.23 -10.62
N ASP A 271 -13.35 -16.28 -10.03
CA ASP A 271 -12.57 -17.33 -9.39
C ASP A 271 -11.65 -18.03 -10.39
N CYS A 272 -12.17 -18.43 -11.56
CA CYS A 272 -11.36 -19.03 -12.62
C CYS A 272 -10.25 -18.08 -13.11
N PHE A 273 -10.56 -16.78 -13.22
CA PHE A 273 -9.60 -15.76 -13.66
C PHE A 273 -8.45 -15.61 -12.67
N LEU A 274 -8.76 -15.46 -11.37
CA LEU A 274 -7.77 -15.26 -10.32
C LEU A 274 -6.93 -16.53 -10.06
N ASP A 275 -7.55 -17.72 -10.08
CA ASP A 275 -6.82 -19.00 -10.00
C ASP A 275 -5.82 -19.17 -11.17
N GLY A 276 -6.13 -18.60 -12.33
CA GLY A 276 -5.21 -18.52 -13.47
C GLY A 276 -3.94 -17.72 -13.15
N TYR A 277 -4.06 -16.54 -12.53
CA TYR A 277 -2.91 -15.76 -12.07
C TYR A 277 -2.12 -16.44 -10.96
N VAL A 278 -2.81 -17.06 -10.00
CA VAL A 278 -2.14 -17.80 -8.92
C VAL A 278 -1.34 -18.97 -9.48
N SER A 279 -1.86 -19.66 -10.50
CA SER A 279 -1.13 -20.75 -11.18
C SER A 279 0.12 -20.25 -11.91
N GLN A 280 0.01 -19.09 -12.57
CA GLN A 280 1.14 -18.44 -13.26
C GLN A 280 2.21 -17.97 -12.26
N LEU A 281 1.80 -17.31 -11.17
CA LEU A 281 2.69 -16.86 -10.09
C LEU A 281 3.38 -18.02 -9.35
N LYS A 282 2.70 -19.17 -9.19
CA LYS A 282 3.32 -20.40 -8.62
C LYS A 282 4.34 -21.02 -9.55
N SER A 283 4.21 -20.84 -10.86
CA SER A 283 5.16 -21.36 -11.85
C SER A 283 6.40 -20.49 -11.99
N LEU A 284 6.28 -19.19 -11.74
CA LEU A 284 7.38 -18.25 -11.72
C LEU A 284 8.11 -18.35 -10.37
N ASP A 285 9.35 -18.82 -10.40
CA ASP A 285 10.18 -18.79 -9.20
C ASP A 285 10.59 -17.34 -8.89
N LYS A 286 10.44 -16.92 -7.63
CA LYS A 286 10.76 -15.56 -7.15
C LYS A 286 12.24 -15.18 -7.37
N SER A 287 13.08 -16.17 -7.64
CA SER A 287 14.55 -16.04 -7.66
C SER A 287 15.16 -15.76 -9.03
N SER A 288 14.52 -16.13 -10.15
CA SER A 288 15.11 -16.00 -11.50
C SER A 288 14.60 -14.80 -12.31
N ASP A 289 13.29 -14.54 -12.25
CA ASP A 289 12.60 -13.56 -13.10
C ASP A 289 11.86 -12.52 -12.24
N GLN A 290 12.57 -11.94 -11.27
CA GLN A 290 12.01 -11.04 -10.26
C GLN A 290 11.23 -9.86 -10.87
N GLU A 291 11.68 -9.30 -11.98
CA GLU A 291 10.98 -8.21 -12.68
C GLU A 291 9.67 -8.66 -13.36
N ARG A 292 9.65 -9.85 -13.95
CA ARG A 292 8.42 -10.41 -14.55
C ARG A 292 7.43 -10.83 -13.48
N TYR A 293 7.93 -11.41 -12.39
CA TYR A 293 7.13 -11.73 -11.22
C TYR A 293 6.52 -10.46 -10.60
N SER A 294 7.31 -9.40 -10.37
CA SER A 294 6.81 -8.15 -9.79
C SER A 294 5.79 -7.45 -10.69
N ASN A 295 6.01 -7.45 -12.01
CA ASN A 295 5.07 -6.87 -12.96
C ASN A 295 3.76 -7.65 -13.01
N LEU A 296 3.81 -8.98 -13.01
CA LEU A 296 2.62 -9.83 -12.99
C LEU A 296 1.89 -9.73 -11.65
N GLU A 297 2.60 -9.62 -10.53
CA GLU A 297 2.01 -9.41 -9.21
C GLU A 297 1.31 -8.04 -9.13
N ALA A 298 1.90 -6.99 -9.67
CA ALA A 298 1.27 -5.67 -9.75
C ALA A 298 0.02 -5.69 -10.64
N GLU A 299 0.08 -6.34 -11.80
CA GLU A 299 -1.08 -6.51 -12.68
C GLU A 299 -2.18 -7.32 -11.99
N TYR A 300 -1.82 -8.42 -11.32
CA TYR A 300 -2.74 -9.25 -10.56
C TYR A 300 -3.45 -8.43 -9.46
N LEU A 301 -2.70 -7.66 -8.67
CA LEU A 301 -3.27 -6.83 -7.61
C LEU A 301 -4.24 -5.78 -8.17
N GLN A 302 -3.85 -5.09 -9.26
CA GLN A 302 -4.71 -4.11 -9.91
C GLN A 302 -6.00 -4.75 -10.46
N LYS A 303 -5.87 -5.84 -11.23
CA LYS A 303 -7.03 -6.53 -11.81
C LYS A 303 -7.93 -7.16 -10.76
N ARG A 304 -7.36 -7.64 -9.65
CA ARG A 304 -8.12 -8.15 -8.50
C ARG A 304 -8.96 -7.04 -7.87
N SER A 305 -8.38 -5.86 -7.63
CA SER A 305 -9.14 -4.71 -7.13
C SER A 305 -10.21 -4.22 -8.11
N ASP A 306 -9.92 -4.22 -9.41
CA ASP A 306 -10.86 -3.81 -10.46
C ASP A 306 -12.08 -4.74 -10.55
N LEU A 307 -11.89 -6.06 -10.36
CA LEU A 307 -12.97 -7.05 -10.42
C LEU A 307 -13.83 -7.13 -9.16
N LEU A 308 -13.22 -6.89 -7.99
CA LEU A 308 -13.89 -7.07 -6.70
C LEU A 308 -14.54 -5.77 -6.19
N SER A 309 -14.01 -4.58 -6.55
CA SER A 309 -14.59 -3.30 -6.14
C SER A 309 -16.05 -3.06 -6.61
N PRO A 310 -16.48 -3.52 -7.81
CA PRO A 310 -17.89 -3.41 -8.21
C PRO A 310 -18.80 -4.26 -7.33
N LEU A 311 -18.38 -5.48 -6.95
CA LEU A 311 -19.18 -6.35 -6.05
C LEU A 311 -19.44 -5.68 -4.70
N LEU A 312 -18.44 -4.95 -4.19
CA LEU A 312 -18.55 -4.17 -2.95
C LEU A 312 -19.51 -2.97 -3.11
N THR A 313 -19.39 -2.22 -4.21
CA THR A 313 -20.29 -1.09 -4.51
C THR A 313 -21.75 -1.52 -4.66
N LEU A 314 -21.98 -2.73 -5.20
CA LEU A 314 -23.30 -3.31 -5.39
C LEU A 314 -23.89 -3.95 -4.12
N GLY A 315 -23.15 -3.96 -3.01
CA GLY A 315 -23.62 -4.47 -1.70
C GLY A 315 -23.61 -5.99 -1.56
N GLN A 316 -22.96 -6.72 -2.48
CA GLN A 316 -22.87 -8.19 -2.45
C GLN A 316 -21.74 -8.67 -1.53
N TYR A 317 -21.81 -8.31 -0.26
CA TYR A 317 -20.79 -8.58 0.76
C TYR A 317 -20.42 -10.06 0.96
N PRO A 318 -21.33 -11.06 0.98
CA PRO A 318 -20.92 -12.45 1.24
C PRO A 318 -20.01 -12.99 0.13
N TRP A 319 -20.30 -12.66 -1.12
CA TRP A 319 -19.54 -13.09 -2.29
C TRP A 319 -18.20 -12.37 -2.42
N ALA A 320 -18.18 -11.06 -2.17
CA ALA A 320 -16.94 -10.29 -2.11
C ALA A 320 -16.01 -10.83 -1.02
N ALA A 321 -16.56 -11.21 0.14
CA ALA A 321 -15.78 -11.77 1.22
C ALA A 321 -15.17 -13.14 0.89
N SER A 322 -15.94 -14.07 0.29
CA SER A 322 -15.40 -15.39 -0.05
C SER A 322 -14.24 -15.32 -1.03
N LEU A 323 -14.34 -14.41 -2.02
CA LEU A 323 -13.25 -14.19 -2.98
C LEU A 323 -12.06 -13.49 -2.32
N ALA A 324 -12.30 -12.44 -1.54
CA ALA A 324 -11.24 -11.69 -0.88
C ALA A 324 -10.53 -12.52 0.21
N GLU A 325 -11.22 -13.45 0.88
CA GLU A 325 -10.61 -14.45 1.78
C GLU A 325 -9.74 -15.45 1.01
N LYS A 326 -10.23 -15.99 -0.11
CA LYS A 326 -9.49 -16.97 -0.93
C LYS A 326 -8.21 -16.36 -1.51
N TYR A 327 -8.28 -15.12 -2.00
CA TYR A 327 -7.18 -14.45 -2.68
C TYR A 327 -6.41 -13.45 -1.81
N CYS A 328 -6.73 -13.38 -0.52
CA CYS A 328 -6.11 -12.49 0.46
C CYS A 328 -6.11 -11.02 0.01
N ASP A 329 -7.28 -10.50 -0.37
CA ASP A 329 -7.46 -9.07 -0.70
C ASP A 329 -7.88 -8.27 0.54
N PHE A 330 -6.86 -7.78 1.26
CA PHE A 330 -7.06 -7.13 2.54
C PHE A 330 -7.78 -5.77 2.43
N ASP A 331 -7.58 -5.01 1.35
CA ASP A 331 -8.25 -3.71 1.18
C ASP A 331 -9.77 -3.88 1.14
N ILE A 332 -10.25 -4.85 0.37
CA ILE A 332 -11.68 -5.09 0.18
C ILE A 332 -12.31 -5.69 1.43
N LEU A 333 -11.60 -6.57 2.14
CA LEU A 333 -12.06 -7.08 3.44
C LEU A 333 -12.24 -5.95 4.45
N VAL A 334 -11.29 -5.01 4.53
CA VAL A 334 -11.35 -3.86 5.44
C VAL A 334 -12.46 -2.89 5.02
N GLN A 335 -12.56 -2.54 3.74
CA GLN A 335 -13.62 -1.67 3.22
C GLN A 335 -15.01 -2.24 3.48
N MET A 336 -15.20 -3.54 3.26
CA MET A 336 -16.46 -4.22 3.55
C MET A 336 -16.78 -4.18 5.05
N CYS A 337 -15.81 -4.50 5.92
CA CYS A 337 -16.03 -4.48 7.37
C CYS A 337 -16.40 -3.08 7.87
N GLU A 338 -15.84 -2.03 7.26
CA GLU A 338 -16.17 -0.64 7.58
C GLU A 338 -17.54 -0.21 7.05
N GLN A 339 -17.95 -0.65 5.86
CA GLN A 339 -19.28 -0.35 5.31
C GLN A 339 -20.41 -1.08 6.06
N THR A 340 -20.13 -2.27 6.58
CA THR A 340 -21.07 -3.09 7.36
C THR A 340 -20.98 -2.88 8.87
N ASP A 341 -20.03 -2.05 9.32
CA ASP A 341 -19.63 -1.83 10.72
C ASP A 341 -19.45 -3.11 11.55
N ASN A 342 -19.00 -4.19 10.90
CA ASN A 342 -18.88 -5.51 11.52
C ASN A 342 -17.50 -5.74 12.15
N GLN A 343 -17.31 -5.18 13.34
CA GLN A 343 -16.06 -5.28 14.12
C GLN A 343 -15.69 -6.72 14.51
N ALA A 344 -16.69 -7.59 14.73
CA ALA A 344 -16.44 -9.00 15.09
C ALA A 344 -15.81 -9.78 13.93
N ARG A 345 -16.20 -9.47 12.68
CA ARG A 345 -15.62 -10.09 11.49
C ARG A 345 -14.19 -9.61 11.25
N LEU A 346 -13.94 -8.31 11.44
CA LEU A 346 -12.59 -7.75 11.37
C LEU A 346 -11.64 -8.41 12.36
N GLN A 347 -12.07 -8.61 13.61
CA GLN A 347 -11.27 -9.32 14.62
C GLN A 347 -10.94 -10.75 14.21
N ARG A 348 -11.88 -11.48 13.60
CA ARG A 348 -11.62 -12.83 13.09
C ARG A 348 -10.57 -12.82 11.98
N TYR A 349 -10.62 -11.85 11.06
CA TYR A 349 -9.60 -11.73 10.02
C TYR A 349 -8.22 -11.39 10.58
N MET A 350 -8.15 -10.55 11.62
CA MET A 350 -6.89 -10.28 12.31
C MET A 350 -6.27 -11.53 12.94
N THR A 351 -7.09 -12.46 13.44
CA THR A 351 -6.59 -13.74 13.95
C THR A 351 -6.26 -14.74 12.84
N GLN A 352 -7.07 -14.79 11.77
CA GLN A 352 -6.93 -15.78 10.70
C GLN A 352 -5.74 -15.47 9.77
N PHE A 353 -5.45 -14.19 9.54
CA PHE A 353 -4.40 -13.71 8.65
C PHE A 353 -3.23 -13.08 9.40
N ALA A 354 -3.01 -13.48 10.67
CA ALA A 354 -1.90 -12.98 11.49
C ALA A 354 -0.53 -13.21 10.82
N ASP A 355 -0.33 -14.39 10.23
CA ASP A 355 0.91 -14.77 9.53
C ASP A 355 1.18 -13.95 8.26
N GLN A 356 0.16 -13.25 7.75
CA GLN A 356 0.24 -12.46 6.51
C GLN A 356 0.28 -10.94 6.79
N ASN A 357 0.54 -10.54 8.04
CA ASN A 357 0.63 -9.13 8.47
C ASN A 357 -0.64 -8.31 8.18
N PHE A 358 -1.82 -8.91 8.31
CA PHE A 358 -3.10 -8.22 8.12
C PHE A 358 -3.28 -7.01 9.07
N SER A 359 -2.76 -7.11 10.29
CA SER A 359 -2.82 -6.03 11.29
C SER A 359 -2.02 -4.79 10.85
N ASP A 360 -0.81 -4.97 10.33
CA ASP A 360 0.01 -3.90 9.75
C ASP A 360 -0.72 -3.22 8.57
N PHE A 361 -1.30 -4.02 7.67
CA PHE A 361 -2.10 -3.48 6.57
C PHE A 361 -3.30 -2.66 7.05
N LEU A 362 -4.06 -3.17 8.03
CA LEU A 362 -5.20 -2.48 8.63
C LEU A 362 -4.78 -1.14 9.25
N PHE A 363 -3.65 -1.10 9.96
CA PHE A 363 -3.16 0.13 10.58
C PHE A 363 -2.72 1.17 9.56
N ARG A 364 -2.01 0.78 8.49
CA ARG A 364 -1.71 1.68 7.36
C ARG A 364 -2.98 2.23 6.74
N TRP A 365 -3.97 1.37 6.50
CA TRP A 365 -5.24 1.77 5.91
C TRP A 365 -5.98 2.80 6.78
N TYR A 366 -6.06 2.58 8.10
CA TYR A 366 -6.68 3.55 9.01
C TYR A 366 -5.94 4.88 9.08
N LEU A 367 -4.60 4.86 8.96
CA LEU A 367 -3.78 6.06 8.90
C LEU A 367 -4.03 6.87 7.62
N GLU A 368 -4.04 6.20 6.47
CA GLU A 368 -4.29 6.81 5.15
C GLU A 368 -5.69 7.43 5.05
N LYS A 369 -6.71 6.75 5.58
CA LYS A 369 -8.09 7.26 5.61
C LYS A 369 -8.35 8.28 6.73
N GLY A 370 -7.34 8.60 7.54
CA GLY A 370 -7.44 9.58 8.64
C GLY A 370 -8.32 9.13 9.81
N LYS A 371 -8.66 7.85 9.92
CA LYS A 371 -9.54 7.29 10.96
C LYS A 371 -8.76 6.93 12.24
N ARG A 372 -8.03 7.90 12.79
CA ARG A 372 -7.15 7.72 13.97
C ARG A 372 -7.90 7.27 15.23
N GLY A 373 -9.15 7.71 15.40
CA GLY A 373 -9.98 7.30 16.55
C GLY A 373 -10.28 5.79 16.57
N LYS A 374 -10.54 5.19 15.39
CA LYS A 374 -10.81 3.75 15.28
C LYS A 374 -9.55 2.89 15.41
N LEU A 375 -8.38 3.45 15.06
CA LEU A 375 -7.09 2.80 15.28
C LEU A 375 -6.76 2.71 16.78
N LEU A 376 -7.12 3.73 17.56
CA LEU A 376 -6.85 3.77 19.00
C LEU A 376 -7.90 3.02 19.83
N SER A 377 -9.11 2.81 19.31
CA SER A 377 -10.17 2.05 19.99
C SER A 377 -10.08 0.53 19.77
N GLN A 378 -8.95 0.01 19.28
CA GLN A 378 -8.80 -1.42 19.01
C GLN A 378 -8.73 -2.24 20.31
N PRO A 379 -9.16 -3.52 20.28
CA PRO A 379 -9.14 -4.41 21.45
C PRO A 379 -7.73 -4.62 22.01
N ILE A 380 -7.65 -4.86 23.32
CA ILE A 380 -6.40 -5.01 24.09
C ILE A 380 -5.47 -6.09 23.53
N SER A 381 -6.03 -7.16 22.94
CA SER A 381 -5.26 -8.25 22.32
C SER A 381 -4.38 -7.81 21.14
N GLN A 382 -4.60 -6.62 20.59
CA GLN A 382 -3.91 -6.09 19.41
C GLN A 382 -3.00 -4.90 19.74
N HIS A 383 -2.95 -4.49 21.01
CA HIS A 383 -2.13 -3.35 21.48
C HIS A 383 -0.63 -3.60 21.28
N GLU A 384 -0.17 -4.86 21.33
CA GLU A 384 1.23 -5.20 21.07
C GLU A 384 1.61 -5.03 19.58
N GLN A 385 0.77 -5.51 18.67
CA GLN A 385 0.97 -5.33 17.23
C GLN A 385 0.83 -3.85 16.82
N LEU A 386 -0.09 -3.14 17.46
CA LEU A 386 -0.28 -1.71 17.27
C LEU A 386 0.92 -0.91 17.82
N ALA A 387 1.47 -1.29 18.97
CA ALA A 387 2.67 -0.68 19.54
C ALA A 387 3.88 -0.86 18.60
N ASN A 388 4.10 -2.07 18.07
CA ASN A 388 5.18 -2.33 17.11
C ASN A 388 5.01 -1.51 15.81
N PHE A 389 3.77 -1.35 15.34
CA PHE A 389 3.48 -0.49 14.18
C PHE A 389 3.70 1.01 14.50
N LEU A 390 3.29 1.45 15.68
CA LEU A 390 3.38 2.85 16.11
C LEU A 390 4.81 3.29 16.45
N GLN A 391 5.74 2.37 16.73
CA GLN A 391 7.17 2.70 16.85
C GLN A 391 7.71 3.44 15.61
N ALA A 392 7.24 3.10 14.41
CA ALA A 392 7.58 3.82 13.18
C ALA A 392 6.90 5.20 13.06
N HIS A 393 5.91 5.49 13.91
CA HIS A 393 5.10 6.70 13.94
C HIS A 393 5.09 7.33 15.34
N GLU A 394 6.25 7.79 15.80
CA GLU A 394 6.48 8.38 17.14
C GLU A 394 5.42 9.44 17.54
N HIS A 395 5.01 10.29 16.61
CA HIS A 395 4.01 11.35 16.83
C HIS A 395 2.61 10.88 17.28
N LEU A 396 2.28 9.60 17.09
CA LEU A 396 1.00 8.98 17.50
C LEU A 396 1.17 8.00 18.66
N SER A 397 2.39 7.63 19.02
CA SER A 397 2.68 6.62 20.04
C SER A 397 2.14 7.02 21.41
N TRP A 398 2.30 8.30 21.80
CA TRP A 398 1.81 8.81 23.08
C TRP A 398 0.29 8.68 23.27
N LEU A 399 -0.51 8.73 22.21
CA LEU A 399 -1.97 8.54 22.29
C LEU A 399 -2.33 7.09 22.64
N HIS A 400 -1.61 6.14 22.04
CA HIS A 400 -1.78 4.73 22.35
C HIS A 400 -1.27 4.42 23.76
N GLU A 401 -0.10 4.93 24.13
CA GLU A 401 0.49 4.77 25.47
C GLU A 401 -0.46 5.26 26.57
N ILE A 402 -1.12 6.41 26.41
CA ILE A 402 -2.14 6.90 27.35
C ILE A 402 -3.34 5.93 27.42
N ASN A 403 -3.82 5.43 26.27
CA ASN A 403 -4.94 4.50 26.23
C ASN A 403 -4.60 3.16 26.91
N SER A 404 -3.36 2.70 26.78
CA SER A 404 -2.82 1.49 27.40
C SER A 404 -2.40 1.68 28.86
N GLN A 405 -2.65 2.86 29.46
CA GLN A 405 -2.23 3.24 30.83
C GLN A 405 -0.71 3.26 31.06
N GLU A 406 0.10 3.29 29.99
CA GLU A 406 1.55 3.38 30.06
C GLU A 406 2.00 4.86 30.09
N LEU A 407 1.58 5.58 31.14
CA LEU A 407 1.76 7.03 31.26
C LEU A 407 3.23 7.47 31.32
N GLU A 408 4.11 6.62 31.84
CA GLU A 408 5.55 6.88 31.89
C GLU A 408 6.17 6.93 30.49
N LYS A 409 5.79 5.98 29.62
CA LYS A 409 6.24 5.97 28.21
C LYS A 409 5.68 7.17 27.46
N ALA A 410 4.39 7.49 27.70
CA ALA A 410 3.76 8.68 27.14
C ALA A 410 4.50 9.96 27.52
N HIS A 411 4.94 10.11 28.77
CA HIS A 411 5.75 11.24 29.21
C HIS A 411 7.06 11.35 28.41
N VAL A 412 7.81 10.25 28.27
CA VAL A 412 9.09 10.22 27.54
C VAL A 412 8.91 10.55 26.06
N THR A 413 7.92 9.94 25.41
CA THR A 413 7.58 10.19 24.00
C THR A 413 7.17 11.65 23.80
N LEU A 414 6.29 12.19 24.65
CA LEU A 414 5.85 13.59 24.57
C LEU A 414 6.99 14.58 24.82
N LEU A 415 7.91 14.26 25.73
CA LEU A 415 9.10 15.09 25.98
C LEU A 415 10.05 15.08 24.78
N GLY A 416 10.28 13.91 24.18
CA GLY A 416 11.04 13.79 22.93
C GLY A 416 10.43 14.59 21.78
N LEU A 417 9.12 14.48 21.59
CA LEU A 417 8.37 15.28 20.60
C LEU A 417 8.46 16.78 20.90
N ALA A 418 8.41 17.20 22.17
CA ALA A 418 8.58 18.59 22.54
C ALA A 418 9.99 19.13 22.26
N ASN A 419 11.02 18.30 22.42
CA ASN A 419 12.41 18.69 22.16
C ASN A 419 12.68 18.83 20.65
N THR A 420 12.15 17.93 19.83
CA THR A 420 12.24 18.02 18.36
C THR A 420 11.39 19.14 17.74
N GLU A 421 10.37 19.61 18.45
CA GLU A 421 9.49 20.66 17.96
C GLU A 421 10.20 22.03 17.94
N THR A 422 10.42 22.54 16.74
CA THR A 422 10.98 23.88 16.50
C THR A 422 10.05 24.76 15.67
N ARG A 423 9.05 24.16 15.00
CA ARG A 423 8.22 24.83 13.99
C ARG A 423 7.08 25.64 14.59
N TYR A 424 6.46 25.15 15.67
CA TYR A 424 5.33 25.83 16.31
C TYR A 424 5.53 25.97 17.81
N PHE A 425 5.68 27.21 18.28
CA PHE A 425 5.84 27.51 19.71
C PHE A 425 4.65 27.05 20.56
N ALA A 426 3.41 27.32 20.12
CA ALA A 426 2.21 26.87 20.81
C ALA A 426 2.11 25.33 20.91
N LYS A 427 2.62 24.62 19.90
CA LYS A 427 2.65 23.16 19.89
C LYS A 427 3.67 22.63 20.90
N LYS A 428 4.87 23.20 20.95
CA LYS A 428 5.90 22.84 21.95
C LYS A 428 5.39 23.02 23.38
N LYS A 429 4.73 24.15 23.68
CA LYS A 429 4.08 24.39 24.99
C LYS A 429 3.04 23.33 25.32
N THR A 430 2.17 23.00 24.36
CA THR A 430 1.14 21.98 24.55
C THR A 430 1.75 20.61 24.82
N LEU A 431 2.78 20.22 24.08
CA LEU A 431 3.47 18.93 24.25
C LEU A 431 4.17 18.82 25.62
N LEU A 432 4.85 19.88 26.07
CA LEU A 432 5.43 19.92 27.41
C LEU A 432 4.37 19.87 28.51
N GLY A 433 3.29 20.64 28.37
CA GLY A 433 2.16 20.59 29.31
C GLY A 433 1.54 19.19 29.40
N LEU A 434 1.32 18.53 28.26
CA LEU A 434 0.82 17.15 28.22
C LEU A 434 1.82 16.16 28.81
N SER A 435 3.11 16.31 28.51
CA SER A 435 4.19 15.48 29.09
C SER A 435 4.23 15.62 30.62
N LYS A 436 3.97 16.82 31.15
CA LYS A 436 3.98 17.10 32.59
C LYS A 436 2.79 16.46 33.27
N LEU A 437 1.61 16.59 32.65
CA LEU A 437 0.39 15.95 33.13
C LEU A 437 0.51 14.42 33.08
N ALA A 438 1.15 13.86 32.06
CA ALA A 438 1.42 12.43 31.96
C ALA A 438 2.35 11.95 33.08
N ALA A 439 3.44 12.67 33.36
CA ALA A 439 4.33 12.36 34.49
C ALA A 439 3.60 12.46 35.84
N LEU A 440 2.83 13.53 36.06
CA LEU A 440 2.08 13.74 37.31
C LEU A 440 0.98 12.70 37.55
N ALA A 441 0.42 12.14 36.47
CA ALA A 441 -0.62 11.12 36.55
C ALA A 441 -0.05 9.69 36.59
N SER A 442 1.26 9.52 36.37
CA SER A 442 1.93 8.21 36.41
C SER A 442 2.27 7.76 37.83
N ASP A 443 2.49 6.46 38.00
CA ASP A 443 2.82 5.84 39.30
C ASP A 443 4.32 5.91 39.66
N LEU A 444 5.02 6.96 39.19
CA LEU A 444 6.44 7.18 39.46
C LEU A 444 6.69 7.43 40.96
N SER A 445 7.84 6.98 41.46
CA SER A 445 8.27 7.32 42.82
C SER A 445 8.51 8.82 42.95
N GLU A 446 8.21 9.39 44.12
CA GLU A 446 8.31 10.84 44.38
C GLU A 446 9.67 11.43 43.98
N ASP A 447 10.76 10.69 44.23
CA ASP A 447 12.12 11.11 43.86
C ASP A 447 12.31 11.28 42.34
N VAL A 448 11.80 10.32 41.56
CA VAL A 448 11.92 10.32 40.09
C VAL A 448 10.96 11.35 39.49
N LEU A 449 9.76 11.47 40.06
CA LEU A 449 8.79 12.48 39.65
C LEU A 449 9.37 13.89 39.84
N GLN A 450 10.00 14.16 40.98
CA GLN A 450 10.62 15.46 41.26
C GLN A 450 11.74 15.77 40.28
N GLU A 451 12.60 14.80 39.94
CA GLU A 451 13.65 14.97 38.93
C GLU A 451 13.06 15.32 37.56
N LYS A 452 12.05 14.57 37.09
CA LYS A 452 11.39 14.84 35.81
C LYS A 452 10.72 16.21 35.79
N ILE A 453 10.06 16.61 36.88
CA ILE A 453 9.42 17.92 36.99
C ILE A 453 10.46 19.04 36.94
N GLU A 454 11.62 18.89 37.58
CA GLU A 454 12.65 19.94 37.57
C GLU A 454 13.23 20.14 36.16
N VAL A 455 13.52 19.06 35.44
CA VAL A 455 13.97 19.12 34.04
C VAL A 455 12.93 19.84 33.17
N MET A 456 11.65 19.57 33.40
CA MET A 456 10.57 20.23 32.67
C MET A 456 10.39 21.70 33.09
N ALA A 457 10.59 22.01 34.37
CA ALA A 457 10.52 23.37 34.87
C ALA A 457 11.60 24.25 34.23
N GLU A 458 12.79 23.72 33.97
CA GLU A 458 13.84 24.43 33.25
C GLU A 458 13.43 24.76 31.81
N GLN A 459 12.85 23.79 31.11
CA GLN A 459 12.33 24.00 29.75
C GLN A 459 11.16 25.00 29.73
N GLU A 460 10.31 25.01 30.76
CA GLU A 460 9.24 26.00 30.94
C GLU A 460 9.79 27.40 31.21
N ARG A 461 10.86 27.53 32.02
CA ARG A 461 11.56 28.81 32.27
C ARG A 461 12.08 29.41 30.97
N PHE A 462 12.74 28.60 30.14
CA PHE A 462 13.18 29.05 28.81
C PHE A 462 12.02 29.55 27.93
N LEU A 463 10.95 28.76 27.78
CA LEU A 463 9.82 29.13 26.94
C LEU A 463 9.03 30.34 27.47
N LEU A 464 9.09 30.61 28.78
CA LEU A 464 8.50 31.80 29.38
C LEU A 464 9.12 33.09 28.84
N HIS A 465 10.39 33.09 28.45
CA HIS A 465 11.02 34.24 27.81
C HIS A 465 10.40 34.53 26.44
N GLN A 466 10.09 33.51 25.64
CA GLN A 466 9.38 33.72 24.37
C GLN A 466 7.91 34.11 24.58
N GLU A 467 7.23 33.54 25.58
CA GLU A 467 5.83 33.88 25.90
C GLU A 467 5.68 35.34 26.33
N THR A 468 6.64 35.86 27.08
CA THR A 468 6.59 37.20 27.65
C THR A 468 7.19 38.26 26.73
N LEU A 469 7.22 38.01 25.41
CA LEU A 469 7.56 39.01 24.41
C LEU A 469 6.49 40.13 24.40
N PRO A 470 6.88 41.42 24.34
CA PRO A 470 5.92 42.52 24.36
C PRO A 470 4.95 42.49 23.16
N GLU A 471 3.65 42.61 23.41
CA GLU A 471 2.62 42.64 22.35
C GLU A 471 2.85 43.77 21.34
N GLN A 472 3.41 44.91 21.78
CA GLN A 472 3.72 46.02 20.87
C GLN A 472 4.81 45.63 19.86
N LEU A 473 5.85 44.91 20.30
CA LEU A 473 6.92 44.41 19.43
C LEU A 473 6.38 43.38 18.43
N LEU A 474 5.51 42.49 18.90
CA LEU A 474 4.87 41.47 18.06
C LEU A 474 4.02 42.12 16.96
N ALA A 475 3.25 43.17 17.30
CA ALA A 475 2.47 43.93 16.32
C ALA A 475 3.33 44.66 15.29
N GLU A 476 4.40 45.34 15.72
CA GLU A 476 5.33 46.07 14.84
C GLU A 476 6.08 45.12 13.88
N LYS A 477 6.44 43.92 14.34
CA LYS A 477 7.07 42.87 13.51
C LYS A 477 6.07 41.99 12.76
N GLN A 478 4.76 42.21 12.91
CA GLN A 478 3.68 41.39 12.33
C GLN A 478 3.81 39.89 12.67
N LEU A 479 4.27 39.59 13.88
CA LEU A 479 4.43 38.22 14.38
C LEU A 479 3.22 37.81 15.21
N SER A 480 2.85 36.53 15.14
CA SER A 480 1.82 35.93 16.00
C SER A 480 2.44 34.89 16.92
N LEU A 481 2.16 35.00 18.23
CA LEU A 481 2.69 34.08 19.25
C LEU A 481 2.29 32.62 19.00
N SER A 482 1.12 32.38 18.41
CA SER A 482 0.60 31.03 18.18
C SER A 482 1.19 30.33 16.94
N ALA A 483 1.58 31.09 15.91
CA ALA A 483 2.09 30.54 14.65
C ALA A 483 3.59 30.78 14.43
N MET A 484 4.28 31.42 15.38
CA MET A 484 5.72 31.63 15.30
C MET A 484 6.50 30.34 15.62
N PRO A 485 7.71 30.20 15.04
CA PRO A 485 8.63 29.13 15.41
C PRO A 485 9.13 29.30 16.85
N VAL A 486 9.69 28.23 17.39
CA VAL A 486 10.42 28.27 18.65
C VAL A 486 11.73 29.02 18.38
N LEU A 487 11.92 30.12 19.08
CA LEU A 487 13.09 30.98 18.90
C LEU A 487 14.23 30.50 19.78
N THR A 488 15.46 30.60 19.27
CA THR A 488 16.68 30.35 20.04
C THR A 488 17.00 31.53 20.95
N ALA A 489 17.83 31.31 21.97
CA ALA A 489 18.24 32.35 22.92
C ALA A 489 18.84 33.59 22.22
N PRO A 490 19.76 33.48 21.24
CA PRO A 490 20.30 34.66 20.53
C PRO A 490 19.22 35.46 19.80
N ARG A 491 18.24 34.77 19.20
CA ARG A 491 17.15 35.44 18.48
C ARG A 491 16.21 36.17 19.44
N LEU A 492 15.91 35.58 20.60
CA LEU A 492 15.13 36.23 21.66
C LEU A 492 15.86 37.45 22.23
N ILE A 493 17.17 37.34 22.51
CA ILE A 493 18.02 38.44 22.95
C ILE A 493 17.95 39.59 21.95
N SER A 494 18.16 39.31 20.66
CA SER A 494 18.10 40.34 19.61
C SER A 494 16.72 41.01 19.55
N LEU A 495 15.63 40.27 19.74
CA LEU A 495 14.27 40.80 19.72
C LEU A 495 13.97 41.68 20.93
N TYR A 496 14.41 41.29 22.12
CA TYR A 496 14.26 42.10 23.34
C TYR A 496 14.99 43.44 23.24
N ILE A 497 16.17 43.44 22.60
CA ILE A 497 17.07 44.59 22.51
C ILE A 497 16.80 45.48 21.28
N CYS A 498 16.03 45.00 20.31
CA CYS A 498 15.67 45.72 19.08
C CYS A 498 15.18 47.16 19.34
N GLU A 499 15.53 48.09 18.46
CA GLU A 499 15.04 49.49 18.48
C GLU A 499 13.51 49.57 18.45
N GLU A 500 12.88 48.64 17.72
CA GLU A 500 11.43 48.49 17.60
C GLU A 500 10.71 48.23 18.93
N ASN A 501 11.42 47.71 19.95
CA ASN A 501 10.88 47.63 21.31
C ASN A 501 10.91 49.03 21.95
N ARG A 502 9.96 49.89 21.60
CA ARG A 502 9.91 51.30 22.04
C ARG A 502 9.71 51.47 23.56
N ARG A 503 9.24 50.44 24.27
CA ARG A 503 8.97 50.46 25.71
C ARG A 503 9.82 49.46 26.49
N ALA A 504 11.01 49.12 25.98
CA ALA A 504 11.92 48.20 26.63
C ALA A 504 12.18 48.63 28.08
N SER A 505 11.82 47.75 29.03
CA SER A 505 11.97 47.99 30.46
C SER A 505 13.20 47.27 31.03
N GLU A 506 13.54 47.58 32.28
CA GLU A 506 14.52 46.85 33.09
C GLU A 506 14.30 45.32 33.09
N TYR A 507 13.06 44.85 32.94
CA TYR A 507 12.73 43.43 32.89
C TYR A 507 13.12 42.79 31.56
N ASP A 508 13.03 43.52 30.45
CA ASP A 508 13.34 43.01 29.12
C ASP A 508 14.84 42.79 28.96
N PHE A 509 15.64 43.74 29.46
CA PHE A 509 17.10 43.60 29.49
C PHE A 509 17.56 42.55 30.51
N LYS A 510 16.91 42.43 31.67
CA LYS A 510 17.19 41.34 32.62
C LYS A 510 16.92 39.97 31.99
N LYS A 511 15.76 39.79 31.35
CA LYS A 511 15.44 38.56 30.61
C LYS A 511 16.45 38.28 29.50
N ALA A 512 16.91 39.30 28.79
CA ALA A 512 17.94 39.13 27.76
C ALA A 512 19.30 38.70 28.36
N LEU A 513 19.64 39.16 29.56
CA LEU A 513 20.82 38.67 30.29
C LEU A 513 20.63 37.23 30.80
N ASP A 514 19.44 36.88 31.28
CA ASP A 514 19.11 35.52 31.75
C ASP A 514 19.17 34.51 30.60
N LEU A 515 18.78 34.94 29.39
CA LEU A 515 18.88 34.13 28.18
C LEU A 515 20.33 33.77 27.77
N LEU A 516 21.35 34.42 28.34
CA LEU A 516 22.75 34.08 28.07
C LEU A 516 23.15 32.70 28.63
N GLU A 517 22.46 32.23 29.68
CA GLU A 517 22.68 30.89 30.27
C GLU A 517 22.20 29.77 29.35
N TYR A 518 21.27 30.07 28.44
CA TYR A 518 20.68 29.12 27.49
C TYR A 518 21.36 29.14 26.11
N ILE A 519 22.56 29.72 26.00
CA ILE A 519 23.39 29.66 24.80
C ILE A 519 24.30 28.45 24.95
N ASP A 520 24.17 27.48 24.05
CA ASP A 520 25.04 26.30 24.04
C ASP A 520 26.50 26.73 23.77
N GLU A 521 27.47 26.14 24.47
CA GLU A 521 28.90 26.42 24.26
C GLU A 521 29.38 26.09 22.82
N GLU A 522 28.59 25.32 22.07
CA GLU A 522 28.81 24.96 20.68
C GLU A 522 28.31 26.02 19.67
N GLU A 523 27.50 26.99 20.10
CA GLU A 523 27.12 28.11 19.23
C GLU A 523 28.33 29.06 19.07
N ASP A 524 28.74 29.38 17.83
CA ASP A 524 29.84 30.31 17.46
C ASP A 524 29.55 31.78 17.86
N VAL A 525 28.87 32.01 18.98
CA VAL A 525 28.41 33.30 19.46
C VAL A 525 29.17 33.64 20.74
N ASN A 526 29.97 34.69 20.68
CA ASN A 526 30.73 35.14 21.83
C ASN A 526 29.78 35.74 22.88
N ILE A 527 29.55 35.01 23.98
CA ILE A 527 28.65 35.40 25.08
C ILE A 527 29.01 36.80 25.61
N ASN A 528 30.30 37.13 25.69
CA ASN A 528 30.76 38.42 26.17
C ASN A 528 30.43 39.57 25.20
N ASP A 529 30.46 39.32 23.89
CA ASP A 529 30.11 40.33 22.88
C ASP A 529 28.60 40.62 22.90
N LEU A 530 27.77 39.57 23.02
CA LEU A 530 26.33 39.74 23.21
C LEU A 530 26.05 40.51 24.50
N LYS A 531 26.69 40.14 25.61
CA LYS A 531 26.56 40.83 26.90
C LYS A 531 26.91 42.32 26.80
N LEU A 532 27.99 42.65 26.10
CA LEU A 532 28.37 44.03 25.80
C LEU A 532 27.28 44.73 24.96
N GLU A 533 26.73 44.06 23.94
CA GLU A 533 25.65 44.60 23.13
C GLU A 533 24.39 44.90 23.94
N ILE A 534 23.96 43.99 24.82
CA ILE A 534 22.78 44.18 25.70
C ILE A 534 22.98 45.44 26.56
N LEU A 535 24.13 45.57 27.20
CA LEU A 535 24.44 46.67 28.11
C LEU A 535 24.61 47.99 27.35
N CYS A 536 25.28 48.00 26.19
CA CYS A 536 25.41 49.18 25.34
C CYS A 536 24.04 49.69 24.88
N ARG A 537 23.13 48.78 24.52
CA ARG A 537 21.77 49.12 24.09
C ARG A 537 20.89 49.60 25.23
N ALA A 538 21.07 49.07 26.44
CA ALA A 538 20.43 49.59 27.64
C ALA A 538 20.85 51.06 27.89
N LEU A 539 22.15 51.34 27.80
CA LEU A 539 22.71 52.69 27.97
C LEU A 539 22.24 53.66 26.89
N GLN A 540 21.99 53.22 25.66
CA GLN A 540 21.47 54.06 24.57
C GLN A 540 20.02 54.50 24.76
N ARG A 541 19.23 53.76 25.55
CA ARG A 541 17.82 54.11 25.82
C ARG A 541 17.69 55.18 26.88
N ASP A 542 18.69 55.29 27.75
CA ASP A 542 18.73 56.31 28.78
C ASP A 542 19.15 57.67 28.18
N HIS A 543 18.43 58.73 28.55
CA HIS A 543 18.75 60.09 28.10
C HIS A 543 19.83 60.70 28.99
N TRP A 544 21.09 60.61 28.57
CA TRP A 544 22.25 61.17 29.28
C TRP A 544 22.53 62.65 28.98
N SER A 545 21.47 63.42 28.76
CA SER A 545 21.54 64.87 28.58
C SER A 545 21.62 65.53 29.95
N SER A 546 22.50 66.52 30.12
CA SER A 546 22.61 67.25 31.39
C SER A 546 21.27 67.87 31.77
N SER A 547 20.58 67.33 32.79
CA SER A 547 19.54 68.08 33.47
C SER A 547 20.21 69.23 34.21
N ASP A 548 19.69 70.44 33.99
CA ASP A 548 20.17 71.72 34.51
C ASP A 548 20.88 71.65 35.88
N GLY A 549 22.22 71.53 35.88
CA GLY A 549 23.22 71.88 36.92
C GLY A 549 22.90 71.84 38.42
N LYS A 550 21.82 71.19 38.88
CA LYS A 550 21.29 71.28 40.25
C LYS A 550 20.98 69.94 40.91
N ASP A 551 20.90 68.86 40.14
CA ASP A 551 20.57 67.53 40.67
C ASP A 551 21.82 66.65 40.76
N ASP A 552 21.93 65.85 41.82
CA ASP A 552 23.03 64.91 42.00
C ASP A 552 23.03 63.87 40.87
N PRO A 553 24.13 63.73 40.10
CA PRO A 553 24.18 62.84 38.93
C PRO A 553 23.84 61.38 39.25
N ILE A 554 24.13 60.94 40.47
CA ILE A 554 23.84 59.59 40.96
C ILE A 554 22.32 59.42 41.20
N GLU A 555 21.63 60.43 41.72
CA GLU A 555 20.18 60.35 41.98
C GLU A 555 19.36 60.38 40.70
N VAL A 556 19.72 61.22 39.73
CA VAL A 556 19.09 61.25 38.40
C VAL A 556 19.33 59.92 37.66
N SER A 557 20.48 59.30 37.88
CA SER A 557 20.80 58.01 37.26
C SER A 557 20.08 56.81 37.90
N LYS A 558 19.53 56.92 39.13
CA LYS A 558 18.76 55.81 39.75
C LYS A 558 17.52 55.43 38.96
N ASP A 559 16.96 56.38 38.21
CA ASP A 559 15.79 56.14 37.36
C ASP A 559 16.13 55.52 36.01
N SER A 560 17.41 55.48 35.63
CA SER A 560 17.89 54.87 34.39
C SER A 560 17.68 53.36 34.36
N VAL A 561 17.40 52.83 33.16
CA VAL A 561 17.19 51.40 32.94
C VAL A 561 18.44 50.62 33.32
N PHE A 562 19.63 51.15 33.01
CA PHE A 562 20.91 50.53 33.36
C PHE A 562 21.10 50.37 34.88
N VAL A 563 20.84 51.40 35.68
CA VAL A 563 21.00 51.34 37.15
C VAL A 563 19.95 50.42 37.79
N LYS A 564 18.74 50.37 37.25
CA LYS A 564 17.69 49.43 37.69
C LYS A 564 18.06 47.97 37.41
N ILE A 565 18.73 47.68 36.30
CA ILE A 565 19.29 46.34 36.02
C ILE A 565 20.37 45.98 37.05
N LEU A 566 21.31 46.89 37.34
CA LEU A 566 22.35 46.68 38.36
C LEU A 566 21.75 46.40 39.74
N GLN A 567 20.75 47.16 40.15
CA GLN A 567 20.04 46.95 41.41
C GLN A 567 19.32 45.60 41.48
N LYS A 568 18.84 45.06 40.34
CA LYS A 568 18.22 43.73 40.29
C LYS A 568 19.26 42.62 40.34
N LEU A 569 20.35 42.74 39.59
CA LEU A 569 21.46 41.78 39.65
C LEU A 569 22.05 41.70 41.06
N LEU A 570 22.09 42.82 41.80
CA LEU A 570 22.46 42.85 43.21
C LEU A 570 21.47 42.13 44.13
N LYS A 571 20.16 42.27 43.88
CA LYS A 571 19.11 41.57 44.64
C LYS A 571 19.13 40.05 44.41
N ASP A 572 19.53 39.63 43.21
CA ASP A 572 19.69 38.22 42.83
C ASP A 572 21.01 37.61 43.38
N GLY A 573 21.84 38.41 44.07
CA GLY A 573 23.05 37.93 44.75
C GLY A 573 24.28 37.79 43.85
N ILE A 574 24.24 38.33 42.63
CA ILE A 574 25.34 38.21 41.66
C ILE A 574 26.47 39.19 42.03
N GLN A 575 27.72 38.71 42.02
CA GLN A 575 28.89 39.56 42.20
C GLN A 575 29.11 40.40 40.93
N LEU A 576 28.85 41.70 41.01
CA LEU A 576 28.91 42.60 39.85
C LEU A 576 30.33 42.73 39.28
N ARG A 577 31.36 42.45 40.10
CA ARG A 577 32.78 42.49 39.69
C ARG A 577 33.16 41.41 38.69
N GLU A 578 32.63 40.21 38.87
CA GLU A 578 32.92 39.07 38.00
C GLU A 578 31.96 39.04 36.81
N TYR A 579 30.77 39.64 36.98
CA TYR A 579 29.74 39.62 35.97
C TYR A 579 29.79 40.81 35.00
N LEU A 580 30.18 42.02 35.41
CA LEU A 580 30.19 43.17 34.49
C LEU A 580 31.49 43.23 33.67
N PRO A 581 31.41 43.54 32.36
CA PRO A 581 32.59 43.89 31.57
C PRO A 581 33.33 45.11 32.13
N GLU A 582 34.63 45.24 31.84
CA GLU A 582 35.39 46.40 32.28
C GLU A 582 34.82 47.69 31.67
N VAL A 583 34.88 48.77 32.45
CA VAL A 583 34.41 50.11 32.04
C VAL A 583 35.10 50.56 30.75
N GLN A 584 36.34 50.14 30.53
CA GLN A 584 37.11 50.47 29.34
C GLN A 584 36.59 49.76 28.09
N ASP A 585 36.16 48.50 28.20
CA ASP A 585 35.60 47.72 27.10
C ASP A 585 34.22 48.26 26.68
N LEU A 586 33.40 48.66 27.67
CA LEU A 586 32.13 49.35 27.43
C LEU A 586 32.34 50.70 26.74
N LEU A 587 33.31 51.51 27.17
CA LEU A 587 33.58 52.81 26.52
C LEU A 587 34.18 52.66 25.11
N GLN A 588 34.89 51.56 24.84
CA GLN A 588 35.48 51.26 23.54
C GLN A 588 34.49 50.60 22.55
N ALA A 589 33.41 49.96 23.02
CA ALA A 589 32.43 49.27 22.19
C ALA A 589 31.78 50.15 21.11
N ASP A 590 31.93 49.78 19.83
CA ASP A 590 31.44 50.53 18.67
C ASP A 590 29.92 50.71 18.63
N GLN A 591 29.17 49.87 19.34
CA GLN A 591 27.72 49.99 19.39
C GLN A 591 27.23 51.27 20.07
N LEU A 592 28.02 51.96 20.92
CA LEU A 592 27.60 53.17 21.66
C LEU A 592 27.49 54.46 20.82
N GLY A 593 27.98 54.47 19.58
CA GLY A 593 27.75 55.55 18.62
C GLY A 593 28.07 56.97 19.16
N SER A 594 27.07 57.85 19.17
CA SER A 594 27.19 59.27 19.55
C SER A 594 27.38 59.53 21.06
N LEU A 595 27.18 58.54 21.92
CA LEU A 595 27.36 58.67 23.37
C LEU A 595 28.83 58.66 23.79
N LYS A 596 29.72 58.07 22.97
CA LYS A 596 31.18 58.08 23.19
C LYS A 596 31.76 59.50 23.27
N SER A 597 31.16 60.45 22.57
CA SER A 597 31.63 61.85 22.51
C SER A 597 31.13 62.73 23.66
N ASN A 598 30.28 62.22 24.57
CA ASN A 598 29.72 63.01 25.66
C ASN A 598 30.53 62.85 26.97
N PRO A 599 31.29 63.88 27.41
CA PRO A 599 32.11 63.78 28.63
C PRO A 599 31.28 63.64 29.91
N TYR A 600 30.01 64.09 29.91
CA TYR A 600 29.10 63.91 31.04
C TYR A 600 28.69 62.45 31.21
N PHE A 601 28.44 61.73 30.11
CA PHE A 601 28.10 60.32 30.13
C PHE A 601 29.27 59.46 30.67
N GLU A 602 30.50 59.75 30.24
CA GLU A 602 31.69 59.03 30.71
C GLU A 602 31.89 59.21 32.23
N PHE A 603 31.66 60.42 32.75
CA PHE A 603 31.73 60.70 34.19
C PHE A 603 30.65 59.93 34.97
N VAL A 604 29.38 59.98 34.51
CA VAL A 604 28.26 59.33 35.20
C VAL A 604 28.39 57.79 35.17
N LEU A 605 28.90 57.24 34.07
CA LEU A 605 29.15 55.80 33.97
C LEU A 605 30.25 55.36 34.95
N LYS A 606 31.38 56.08 34.98
CA LYS A 606 32.46 55.81 35.97
C LYS A 606 31.98 55.95 37.41
N ALA A 607 31.19 56.99 37.72
CA ALA A 607 30.63 57.20 39.06
C ALA A 607 29.66 56.08 39.47
N ASN A 608 28.81 55.60 38.56
CA ASN A 608 27.91 54.47 38.82
C ASN A 608 28.65 53.15 39.00
N TYR A 609 29.70 52.91 38.21
CA TYR A 609 30.57 51.75 38.41
C TYR A 609 31.29 51.81 39.76
N GLU A 610 31.83 52.95 40.17
CA GLU A 610 32.41 53.11 41.51
C GLU A 610 31.37 52.85 42.61
N TYR A 611 30.18 53.45 42.51
CA TYR A 611 29.14 53.31 43.53
C TYR A 611 28.64 51.87 43.69
N TYR A 612 28.35 51.16 42.59
CA TYR A 612 27.77 49.81 42.65
C TYR A 612 28.82 48.68 42.71
N VAL A 613 30.03 48.88 42.16
CA VAL A 613 31.10 47.86 42.13
C VAL A 613 32.06 48.00 43.33
N GLN A 614 32.31 49.22 43.82
CA GLN A 614 33.08 49.42 45.05
C GLN A 614 32.19 49.39 46.31
N GLY A 615 30.89 49.70 46.18
CA GLY A 615 29.91 49.54 47.27
C GLY A 615 29.56 48.07 47.62
N GLN A 616 30.08 47.09 46.87
CA GLN A 616 30.00 45.65 47.17
C GLN A 616 31.15 45.14 48.07
N ILE A 617 32.09 46.02 48.48
CA ILE A 617 33.07 45.76 49.57
C ILE A 617 32.35 45.95 50.91
#